data_AF-A0A162TZ47-F1
#
_entry.id   AF-A0A162TZ47-F1
#
_cell.length_a   1.000
_cell.length_b   1.000
_cell.length_c   1.000
_cell.angle_alpha   90.00
_cell.angle_beta   90.00
_cell.angle_gamma   90.00
#
_symmetry.space_group_name_H-M   'P 1'
#
loop_
_entity.id
_entity.type
_entity.pdbx_description
1 polymer ?
#
loop_
_entity_poly.entity_id
_entity_poly.type
_entity_poly.pdbx_seq_one_letter_code
_entity_poly.pdbx_strand_id
1 'polypeptide(L)'
;MSTIHFLNVKQGDCTWIRHNSGNITVIDVNNAQKVQAEKSYGSIVESAEYKAIQGNYNRKAYPVNPIEYLSKLGVSSVFRFVVTHPDMDHMGGIKEFFNTFKVTNLWDTNNNKEIGSFEGSPYSEDDWNFYKQLRDDTNNDLTRLTLYSGARGKFYNINENDESGGDGLYILAPTEDLVKEANEKKDYNDCSYVILYRTGNGKKIVFGGDSDNKTWEHILNTYKDDVTDVDILIAPHHGRDSGRSYEFLDVLKPKMTYFGNAKCEHLAYDAWNNRGLPKITNNQADCIITDIVGDTINIYATYETFAKGYNEHTYYDSNFKAWFLCSI
;
A
#
# COMPACT_ATOMS: atom_id res chain seq x y z
N MET A 1 9.81 16.02 5.08
CA MET A 1 10.03 15.24 3.86
C MET A 1 9.16 14.02 3.97
N SER A 2 8.39 13.74 2.91
CA SER A 2 7.42 12.65 2.93
C SER A 2 8.12 11.34 2.60
N THR A 3 7.85 10.30 3.38
CA THR A 3 8.44 8.97 3.18
C THR A 3 7.34 7.93 3.06
N ILE A 4 7.43 7.05 2.07
CA ILE A 4 6.48 5.95 1.83
C ILE A 4 7.25 4.63 1.96
N HIS A 5 6.73 3.70 2.73
CA HIS A 5 7.31 2.39 2.95
C HIS A 5 6.28 1.34 2.55
N PHE A 6 6.55 0.60 1.49
CA PHE A 6 5.72 -0.50 1.01
C PHE A 6 6.32 -1.80 1.52
N LEU A 7 5.64 -2.42 2.50
CA LEU A 7 6.22 -3.48 3.32
C LEU A 7 6.08 -4.85 2.64
N ASN A 8 7.13 -5.67 2.73
CA ASN A 8 7.08 -7.08 2.33
C ASN A 8 6.27 -7.89 3.34
N VAL A 9 4.95 -7.89 3.23
CA VAL A 9 4.06 -8.70 4.07
C VAL A 9 3.72 -10.03 3.39
N LYS A 10 2.71 -10.78 3.85
CA LYS A 10 2.25 -12.01 3.18
C LYS A 10 1.52 -11.67 1.86
N GLN A 11 0.66 -12.55 1.35
CA GLN A 11 -0.22 -12.22 0.22
C GLN A 11 -1.24 -11.18 0.69
N GLY A 12 -0.98 -9.90 0.42
CA GLY A 12 -1.70 -8.74 0.92
C GLY A 12 -0.82 -7.49 0.92
N ASP A 13 -1.36 -6.38 1.41
CA ASP A 13 -0.69 -5.08 1.38
C ASP A 13 -0.45 -4.48 2.77
N CYS A 14 0.59 -3.67 2.87
CA CYS A 14 0.76 -2.72 3.96
C CYS A 14 1.67 -1.58 3.51
N THR A 15 1.12 -0.38 3.47
CA THR A 15 1.87 0.85 3.17
C THR A 15 1.87 1.75 4.40
N TRP A 16 3.05 2.16 4.83
CA TRP A 16 3.23 3.21 5.83
C TRP A 16 3.71 4.50 5.17
N ILE A 17 3.03 5.62 5.45
CA ILE A 17 3.36 6.94 4.92
C ILE A 17 3.56 7.90 6.10
N ARG A 18 4.65 8.65 6.07
CA ARG A 18 4.84 9.83 6.90
C ARG A 18 4.78 11.06 6.01
N HIS A 19 3.81 11.92 6.27
CA HIS A 19 3.53 13.13 5.51
C HIS A 19 4.44 14.29 5.92
N ASN A 20 4.50 15.34 5.10
CA ASN A 20 5.23 16.57 5.45
C ASN A 20 4.65 17.29 6.67
N SER A 21 3.36 17.09 6.96
CA SER A 21 2.69 17.56 8.17
C SER A 21 3.16 16.84 9.45
N GLY A 22 3.88 15.72 9.32
CA GLY A 22 4.21 14.82 10.42
C GLY A 22 3.13 13.76 10.69
N ASN A 23 1.96 13.87 10.06
CA ASN A 23 0.92 12.84 10.16
C ASN A 23 1.40 11.51 9.58
N ILE A 24 0.93 10.42 10.19
CA ILE A 24 1.18 9.07 9.73
C ILE A 24 -0.10 8.48 9.15
N THR A 25 -0.02 7.99 7.91
CA THR A 25 -1.07 7.16 7.29
C THR A 25 -0.57 5.74 7.15
N VAL A 26 -1.43 4.77 7.48
CA VAL A 26 -1.24 3.36 7.13
C VAL A 26 -2.36 2.96 6.19
N ILE A 27 -2.03 2.39 5.04
CA ILE A 27 -2.99 1.85 4.06
C ILE A 27 -2.83 0.34 4.09
N ASP A 28 -3.89 -0.32 4.51
CA ASP A 28 -4.00 -1.75 4.73
C ASP A 28 -2.97 -2.32 5.71
N VAL A 29 -3.24 -3.53 6.20
CA VAL A 29 -2.28 -4.29 6.99
C VAL A 29 -2.45 -5.77 6.74
N ASN A 30 -1.33 -6.46 6.60
CA ASN A 30 -1.30 -7.92 6.63
C ASN A 30 -0.08 -8.37 7.44
N ASN A 31 -0.14 -9.60 7.96
CA ASN A 31 0.92 -10.18 8.78
C ASN A 31 1.25 -9.37 10.06
N ALA A 32 0.33 -8.53 10.54
CA ALA A 32 0.49 -7.88 11.83
C ALA A 32 0.30 -8.91 12.94
N GLN A 33 1.30 -9.01 13.82
CA GLN A 33 1.31 -10.01 14.90
C GLN A 33 1.86 -9.38 16.16
N LYS A 34 1.40 -9.90 17.30
CA LYS A 34 1.92 -9.50 18.60
C LYS A 34 3.41 -9.74 18.62
N VAL A 35 4.18 -8.71 18.97
CA VAL A 35 5.63 -8.84 19.10
C VAL A 35 5.90 -9.74 20.31
N GLN A 36 6.29 -10.99 20.06
CA GLN A 36 6.81 -11.85 21.11
C GLN A 36 8.21 -11.38 21.49
N ALA A 37 8.55 -11.43 22.78
CA ALA A 37 9.92 -11.18 23.24
C ALA A 37 10.89 -12.07 22.44
N GLU A 38 11.93 -11.46 21.92
CA GLU A 38 12.84 -11.91 20.86
C GLU A 38 12.99 -13.43 20.69
N LYS A 39 12.66 -13.93 19.49
CA LYS A 39 13.51 -14.93 18.86
C LYS A 39 14.43 -14.18 17.91
N SER A 40 15.72 -14.14 18.24
CA SER A 40 16.72 -13.61 17.32
C SER A 40 16.68 -14.43 16.03
N TYR A 41 16.11 -13.88 14.97
CA TYR A 41 16.40 -14.39 13.64
C TYR A 41 17.81 -13.91 13.31
N GLY A 42 18.77 -14.82 13.49
CA GLY A 42 20.16 -14.58 13.10
C GLY A 42 20.20 -14.11 11.65
N SER A 43 21.05 -13.12 11.38
CA SER A 43 21.37 -12.67 10.03
C SER A 43 21.83 -13.87 9.21
N ILE A 44 20.98 -14.34 8.29
CA ILE A 44 21.42 -15.27 7.25
C ILE A 44 22.14 -14.41 6.22
N VAL A 45 23.46 -14.38 6.33
CA VAL A 45 24.34 -13.92 5.25
C VAL A 45 24.38 -15.05 4.24
N GLU A 46 23.57 -14.95 3.19
CA GLU A 46 23.63 -15.91 2.07
C GLU A 46 24.51 -15.30 0.98
N SER A 47 25.72 -15.84 0.83
CA SER A 47 26.61 -15.51 -0.29
C SER A 47 26.12 -16.23 -1.55
N ALA A 48 25.46 -15.52 -2.45
CA ALA A 48 25.13 -16.00 -3.78
C ALA A 48 25.99 -15.28 -4.84
N GLU A 49 26.58 -16.07 -5.73
CA GLU A 49 27.35 -15.61 -6.88
C GLU A 49 26.53 -14.74 -7.83
N TYR A 50 27.24 -13.77 -8.41
CA TYR A 50 26.74 -12.69 -9.23
C TYR A 50 26.20 -13.17 -10.58
N LYS A 51 24.88 -13.02 -10.81
CA LYS A 51 24.27 -12.96 -12.15
C LYS A 51 23.11 -11.95 -12.15
N ALA A 52 22.86 -11.38 -13.33
CA ALA A 52 22.00 -10.23 -13.64
C ALA A 52 20.60 -10.19 -12.98
N ILE A 53 19.94 -9.02 -13.05
CA ILE A 53 18.62 -8.60 -12.50
C ILE A 53 17.43 -9.44 -13.05
N GLN A 54 17.55 -10.75 -13.03
CA GLN A 54 16.52 -11.74 -13.26
C GLN A 54 16.64 -12.78 -12.15
N GLY A 55 15.65 -12.85 -11.27
CA GLY A 55 15.72 -13.79 -10.17
C GLY A 55 14.58 -13.65 -9.19
N ASN A 56 14.13 -14.80 -8.71
CA ASN A 56 13.30 -14.90 -7.52
C ASN A 56 14.23 -14.84 -6.30
N TYR A 57 14.27 -13.70 -5.59
CA TYR A 57 15.05 -13.55 -4.36
C TYR A 57 14.31 -14.13 -3.13
N ASN A 58 13.14 -14.75 -3.34
CA ASN A 58 12.34 -15.47 -2.36
C ASN A 58 12.02 -14.67 -1.09
N ARG A 59 11.97 -13.32 -1.18
CA ARG A 59 11.71 -12.48 -0.01
C ARG A 59 10.31 -12.63 0.54
N LYS A 60 9.34 -13.07 -0.28
CA LYS A 60 7.98 -13.40 0.18
C LYS A 60 7.93 -14.50 1.24
N ALA A 61 8.97 -15.34 1.34
CA ALA A 61 9.08 -16.37 2.39
C ALA A 61 9.47 -15.79 3.76
N TYR A 62 9.89 -14.53 3.81
CA TYR A 62 10.34 -13.82 5.00
C TYR A 62 9.53 -12.52 5.21
N PRO A 63 8.21 -12.62 5.38
CA PRO A 63 7.37 -11.42 5.50
C PRO A 63 7.68 -10.67 6.80
N VAL A 64 7.74 -9.34 6.69
CA VAL A 64 7.90 -8.41 7.79
C VAL A 64 6.59 -8.30 8.59
N ASN A 65 6.70 -8.19 9.91
CA ASN A 65 5.58 -7.83 10.79
C ASN A 65 5.45 -6.30 10.84
N PRO A 66 4.36 -5.69 10.34
CA PRO A 66 4.18 -4.24 10.36
C PRO A 66 4.29 -3.62 11.75
N ILE A 67 3.82 -4.30 12.80
CA ILE A 67 3.88 -3.78 14.18
C ILE A 67 5.33 -3.63 14.63
N GLU A 68 6.16 -4.65 14.40
CA GLU A 68 7.57 -4.62 14.73
C GLU A 68 8.32 -3.57 13.90
N TYR A 69 8.00 -3.48 12.60
CA TYR A 69 8.62 -2.52 11.69
C TYR A 69 8.37 -1.07 12.12
N LEU A 70 7.09 -0.71 12.35
CA LEU A 70 6.71 0.64 12.77
C LEU A 70 7.24 0.97 14.18
N SER A 71 7.22 0.01 15.11
CA SER A 71 7.78 0.20 16.46
C SER A 71 9.29 0.48 16.42
N LYS A 72 10.05 -0.20 15.54
CA LYS A 72 11.49 0.04 15.33
C LYS A 72 11.80 1.42 14.74
N LEU A 73 10.79 2.09 14.16
CA LEU A 73 10.87 3.47 13.68
C LEU A 73 10.34 4.49 14.70
N GLY A 74 10.01 4.04 15.92
CA GLY A 74 9.53 4.90 17.01
C GLY A 74 8.08 5.35 16.86
N VAL A 75 7.28 4.68 16.02
CA VAL A 75 5.86 5.00 15.86
C VAL A 75 5.08 4.49 17.07
N SER A 76 4.29 5.36 17.70
CA SER A 76 3.37 5.00 18.79
C SER A 76 1.90 5.32 18.47
N SER A 77 1.65 6.14 17.45
CA SER A 77 0.32 6.57 17.03
C SER A 77 0.24 6.66 15.51
N VAL A 78 -0.92 6.29 14.98
CA VAL A 78 -1.27 6.41 13.56
C VAL A 78 -2.38 7.45 13.45
N PHE A 79 -2.16 8.49 12.66
CA PHE A 79 -3.18 9.51 12.48
C PHE A 79 -4.34 8.95 11.66
N ARG A 80 -4.05 8.27 10.56
CA ARG A 80 -5.06 7.71 9.65
C ARG A 80 -4.74 6.26 9.34
N PHE A 81 -5.71 5.37 9.57
CA PHE A 81 -5.67 4.02 9.04
C PHE A 81 -6.68 3.92 7.90
N VAL A 82 -6.30 3.39 6.74
CA VAL A 82 -7.17 3.23 5.57
C VAL A 82 -7.29 1.74 5.30
N VAL A 83 -8.52 1.22 5.28
CA VAL A 83 -8.84 -0.09 4.73
C VAL A 83 -9.34 0.14 3.32
N THR A 84 -8.60 -0.34 2.31
CA THR A 84 -8.97 -0.11 0.91
C THR A 84 -10.29 -0.78 0.57
N HIS A 85 -10.46 -2.04 0.97
CA HIS A 85 -11.65 -2.86 0.77
C HIS A 85 -11.68 -4.03 1.78
N PRO A 86 -12.81 -4.75 1.94
CA PRO A 86 -13.02 -5.68 3.06
C PRO A 86 -12.45 -7.10 2.86
N ASP A 87 -11.39 -7.29 2.06
CA ASP A 87 -10.74 -8.59 1.91
C ASP A 87 -9.67 -8.81 3.00
N MET A 88 -9.55 -10.05 3.49
CA MET A 88 -8.79 -10.34 4.71
C MET A 88 -7.27 -10.18 4.54
N ASP A 89 -6.76 -10.23 3.31
CA ASP A 89 -5.38 -9.88 2.97
C ASP A 89 -5.06 -8.39 3.12
N HIS A 90 -6.06 -7.53 3.35
CA HIS A 90 -5.88 -6.09 3.59
C HIS A 90 -6.08 -5.71 5.07
N MET A 91 -6.47 -6.67 5.92
CA MET A 91 -6.72 -6.47 7.35
C MET A 91 -6.18 -7.58 8.25
N GLY A 92 -5.25 -8.41 7.76
CA GLY A 92 -4.62 -9.48 8.52
C GLY A 92 -3.81 -8.94 9.71
N GLY A 93 -4.28 -9.20 10.93
CA GLY A 93 -3.69 -8.70 12.17
C GLY A 93 -4.16 -7.30 12.59
N ILE A 94 -5.23 -6.76 11.98
CA ILE A 94 -5.77 -5.43 12.28
C ILE A 94 -6.12 -5.26 13.77
N LYS A 95 -6.64 -6.30 14.45
CA LYS A 95 -6.98 -6.23 15.87
C LYS A 95 -5.74 -5.93 16.72
N GLU A 96 -4.66 -6.67 16.47
CA GLU A 96 -3.41 -6.48 17.20
C GLU A 96 -2.73 -5.15 16.84
N PHE A 97 -2.87 -4.70 15.59
CA PHE A 97 -2.37 -3.41 15.17
C PHE A 97 -3.02 -2.27 15.96
N PHE A 98 -4.35 -2.27 16.09
CA PHE A 98 -5.10 -1.27 16.87
C PHE A 98 -4.90 -1.41 18.39
N ASN A 99 -4.59 -2.61 18.88
CA ASN A 99 -4.16 -2.78 20.29
C ASN A 99 -2.78 -2.15 20.56
N THR A 100 -1.92 -2.09 19.55
CA THR A 100 -0.54 -1.62 19.70
C THR A 100 -0.39 -0.11 19.45
N PHE A 101 -1.04 0.41 18.41
CA PHE A 101 -0.94 1.82 18.04
C PHE A 101 -2.23 2.56 18.31
N LYS A 102 -2.13 3.77 18.87
CA LYS A 102 -3.28 4.67 18.95
C LYS A 102 -3.65 5.17 17.55
N VAL A 103 -4.78 4.73 17.02
CA VAL A 103 -5.32 5.18 15.72
C VAL A 103 -6.29 6.33 15.93
N THR A 104 -6.14 7.44 15.19
CA THR A 104 -6.98 8.64 15.37
C THR A 104 -8.25 8.60 14.51
N ASN A 105 -8.15 8.19 13.25
CA ASN A 105 -9.31 7.96 12.39
C ASN A 105 -9.10 6.75 11.47
N LEU A 106 -10.21 6.12 11.10
CA LEU A 106 -10.31 5.03 10.14
C LEU A 106 -11.00 5.53 8.88
N TRP A 107 -10.42 5.27 7.72
CA TRP A 107 -11.09 5.37 6.44
C TRP A 107 -11.51 3.97 5.99
N ASP A 108 -12.77 3.83 5.65
CA ASP A 108 -13.38 2.58 5.24
C ASP A 108 -14.55 2.87 4.30
N THR A 109 -15.04 1.86 3.59
CA THR A 109 -16.18 1.98 2.67
C THR A 109 -17.45 1.48 3.34
N ASN A 110 -18.62 1.92 2.88
CA ASN A 110 -19.89 1.34 3.34
C ASN A 110 -20.17 -0.03 2.69
N ASN A 111 -19.17 -0.91 2.70
CA ASN A 111 -19.32 -2.30 2.28
C ASN A 111 -20.20 -3.07 3.29
N ASN A 112 -20.90 -4.10 2.82
CA ASN A 112 -21.73 -4.97 3.65
C ASN A 112 -21.21 -6.42 3.67
N LYS A 113 -19.90 -6.60 3.43
CA LYS A 113 -19.31 -7.95 3.34
C LYS A 113 -19.53 -8.72 4.63
N GLU A 114 -19.85 -10.00 4.46
CA GLU A 114 -19.99 -10.97 5.53
C GLU A 114 -19.19 -12.24 5.18
N ILE A 115 -18.45 -12.77 6.15
CA ILE A 115 -17.71 -14.02 6.03
C ILE A 115 -18.39 -15.07 6.91
N GLY A 116 -18.86 -16.15 6.29
CA GLY A 116 -19.68 -17.16 6.98
C GLY A 116 -18.90 -18.23 7.75
N SER A 117 -17.63 -18.48 7.39
CA SER A 117 -16.76 -19.44 8.08
C SER A 117 -15.29 -19.10 7.83
N PHE A 118 -14.46 -19.31 8.84
CA PHE A 118 -13.00 -19.23 8.78
C PHE A 118 -12.33 -20.61 8.75
N GLU A 119 -13.10 -21.70 8.63
CA GLU A 119 -12.54 -23.05 8.54
C GLU A 119 -11.58 -23.18 7.34
N GLY A 120 -10.32 -23.51 7.61
CA GLY A 120 -9.27 -23.60 6.59
C GLY A 120 -8.73 -22.26 6.08
N SER A 121 -9.23 -21.13 6.58
CA SER A 121 -8.71 -19.81 6.26
C SER A 121 -7.34 -19.58 6.92
N PRO A 122 -6.37 -18.95 6.23
CA PRO A 122 -5.14 -18.52 6.87
C PRO A 122 -5.32 -17.23 7.71
N TYR A 123 -6.52 -16.64 7.69
CA TYR A 123 -6.86 -15.39 8.37
C TYR A 123 -7.66 -15.62 9.65
N SER A 124 -7.60 -14.64 10.55
CA SER A 124 -8.22 -14.71 11.87
C SER A 124 -9.67 -14.23 11.85
N GLU A 125 -10.59 -15.03 12.40
CA GLU A 125 -11.97 -14.61 12.66
C GLU A 125 -12.03 -13.45 13.66
N ASP A 126 -11.08 -13.39 14.60
CA ASP A 126 -10.97 -12.30 15.57
C ASP A 126 -10.65 -10.95 14.91
N ASP A 127 -9.83 -10.95 13.85
CA ASP A 127 -9.52 -9.74 13.08
C ASP A 127 -10.76 -9.26 12.33
N TRP A 128 -11.50 -10.19 11.72
CA TRP A 128 -12.74 -9.89 11.03
C TRP A 128 -13.82 -9.33 11.95
N ASN A 129 -14.03 -9.96 13.12
CA ASN A 129 -14.99 -9.49 14.11
C ASN A 129 -14.62 -8.12 14.65
N PHE A 130 -13.32 -7.86 14.85
CA PHE A 130 -12.83 -6.54 15.24
C PHE A 130 -13.08 -5.49 14.14
N TYR A 131 -12.74 -5.79 12.89
CA TYR A 131 -13.03 -4.90 11.76
C TYR A 131 -14.53 -4.60 11.64
N LYS A 132 -15.39 -5.63 11.75
CA LYS A 132 -16.84 -5.45 11.76
C LYS A 132 -17.31 -4.54 12.88
N GLN A 133 -16.74 -4.66 14.08
CA GLN A 133 -17.03 -3.74 15.18
C GLN A 133 -16.67 -2.30 14.80
N LEU A 134 -15.50 -2.08 14.18
CA LEU A 134 -15.11 -0.74 13.71
C LEU A 134 -16.03 -0.20 12.60
N ARG A 135 -16.52 -1.08 11.71
CA ARG A 135 -17.37 -0.73 10.57
C ARG A 135 -18.82 -0.43 11.00
N ASP A 136 -19.39 -1.29 11.84
CA ASP A 136 -20.83 -1.33 12.14
C ASP A 136 -21.19 -0.53 13.40
N ASP A 137 -20.26 -0.34 14.35
CA ASP A 137 -20.55 0.36 15.61
C ASP A 137 -20.37 1.88 15.50
N THR A 138 -21.48 2.61 15.52
CA THR A 138 -21.49 4.07 15.51
C THR A 138 -21.19 4.70 16.88
N ASN A 139 -21.05 3.91 17.95
CA ASN A 139 -20.78 4.39 19.31
C ASN A 139 -19.30 4.25 19.72
N ASN A 140 -18.42 3.92 18.79
CA ASN A 140 -16.99 3.85 19.05
C ASN A 140 -16.38 5.26 19.13
N ASP A 141 -15.41 5.46 20.04
CA ASP A 141 -14.64 6.72 20.16
C ASP A 141 -13.78 7.00 18.91
N LEU A 142 -13.54 5.98 18.08
CA LEU A 142 -12.82 6.12 16.82
C LEU A 142 -13.67 6.79 15.74
N THR A 143 -13.16 7.88 15.16
CA THR A 143 -13.81 8.52 14.01
C THR A 143 -13.63 7.67 12.76
N ARG A 144 -14.72 7.06 12.27
CA ARG A 144 -14.77 6.40 10.96
C ARG A 144 -15.23 7.40 9.88
N LEU A 145 -14.48 7.49 8.80
CA LEU A 145 -14.78 8.36 7.65
C LEU A 145 -15.06 7.48 6.43
N THR A 146 -16.26 7.63 5.86
CA THR A 146 -16.60 7.07 4.56
C THR A 146 -16.43 8.16 3.51
N LEU A 147 -15.33 8.10 2.76
CA LEU A 147 -15.00 9.08 1.73
C LEU A 147 -15.26 8.48 0.35
N TYR A 148 -15.74 9.31 -0.56
CA TYR A 148 -15.97 8.92 -1.95
C TYR A 148 -15.10 9.75 -2.89
N SER A 149 -15.08 9.32 -4.15
CA SER A 149 -14.42 10.01 -5.26
C SER A 149 -14.71 11.51 -5.23
N GLY A 150 -13.66 12.33 -5.25
CA GLY A 150 -13.76 13.78 -5.25
C GLY A 150 -14.00 14.42 -3.87
N ALA A 151 -14.06 13.64 -2.78
CA ALA A 151 -14.20 14.16 -1.42
C ALA A 151 -13.07 15.16 -1.10
N ARG A 152 -13.44 16.25 -0.39
CA ARG A 152 -12.51 17.29 0.05
C ARG A 152 -12.62 17.54 1.54
N GLY A 153 -11.49 17.71 2.21
CA GLY A 153 -11.49 17.93 3.66
C GLY A 153 -10.12 18.16 4.26
N LYS A 154 -10.15 18.80 5.44
CA LYS A 154 -8.93 19.14 6.19
C LYS A 154 -8.14 17.88 6.54
N PHE A 155 -6.82 18.04 6.62
CA PHE A 155 -5.85 17.00 6.95
C PHE A 155 -5.64 15.92 5.88
N TYR A 156 -6.37 15.91 4.75
CA TYR A 156 -6.04 15.02 3.63
C TYR A 156 -5.76 15.77 2.34
N ASN A 157 -6.69 16.54 1.77
CA ASN A 157 -6.45 17.32 0.55
C ASN A 157 -6.75 18.82 0.68
N ILE A 158 -7.11 19.25 1.89
CA ILE A 158 -7.27 20.66 2.27
C ILE A 158 -6.34 21.00 3.44
N ASN A 159 -5.63 22.11 3.35
CA ASN A 159 -4.75 22.61 4.41
C ASN A 159 -5.54 23.43 5.47
N GLU A 160 -4.85 23.92 6.49
CA GLU A 160 -5.51 24.67 7.59
C GLU A 160 -6.19 25.98 7.13
N ASN A 161 -5.68 26.57 6.03
CA ASN A 161 -6.18 27.81 5.40
C ASN A 161 -7.29 27.57 4.36
N ASP A 162 -7.85 26.35 4.30
CA ASP A 162 -8.91 25.98 3.36
C ASP A 162 -8.48 25.97 1.86
N GLU A 163 -7.18 25.84 1.60
CA GLU A 163 -6.60 25.70 0.26
C GLU A 163 -6.24 24.24 -0.06
N SER A 164 -6.04 23.92 -1.34
CA SER A 164 -5.56 22.59 -1.77
C SER A 164 -4.22 22.26 -1.10
N GLY A 165 -4.11 21.10 -0.46
CA GLY A 165 -2.91 20.75 0.31
C GLY A 165 -3.20 19.73 1.40
N GLY A 166 -2.75 20.00 2.63
CA GLY A 166 -2.86 19.05 3.74
C GLY A 166 -1.84 17.91 3.63
N ASP A 167 -2.28 16.67 3.86
CA ASP A 167 -1.45 15.48 3.64
C ASP A 167 -1.32 15.12 2.15
N GLY A 168 -1.98 15.83 1.23
CA GLY A 168 -1.91 15.62 -0.21
C GLY A 168 -2.67 14.40 -0.74
N LEU A 169 -3.58 13.79 0.02
CA LEU A 169 -4.30 12.58 -0.37
C LEU A 169 -5.64 12.88 -1.04
N TYR A 170 -5.75 12.61 -2.34
CA TYR A 170 -6.95 12.81 -3.16
C TYR A 170 -7.63 11.46 -3.42
N ILE A 171 -8.90 11.35 -3.10
CA ILE A 171 -9.69 10.13 -3.25
C ILE A 171 -10.22 10.08 -4.68
N LEU A 172 -9.72 9.14 -5.48
CA LEU A 172 -10.16 8.95 -6.87
C LEU A 172 -11.31 7.95 -6.96
N ALA A 173 -11.33 6.95 -6.07
CA ALA A 173 -12.35 5.92 -5.94
C ALA A 173 -12.45 5.46 -4.48
N PRO A 174 -13.56 4.85 -4.05
CA PRO A 174 -14.74 4.48 -4.84
C PRO A 174 -15.76 5.63 -5.00
N THR A 175 -16.70 5.50 -5.93
CA THR A 175 -17.96 6.27 -5.92
C THR A 175 -19.00 5.54 -5.07
N GLU A 176 -20.09 6.22 -4.68
CA GLU A 176 -21.22 5.55 -4.02
C GLU A 176 -21.79 4.39 -4.85
N ASP A 177 -21.88 4.56 -6.17
CA ASP A 177 -22.37 3.54 -7.09
C ASP A 177 -21.45 2.32 -7.16
N LEU A 178 -20.12 2.52 -7.16
CA LEU A 178 -19.16 1.41 -7.11
C LEU A 178 -19.30 0.60 -5.82
N VAL A 179 -19.47 1.26 -4.66
CA VAL A 179 -19.71 0.57 -3.38
C VAL A 179 -21.05 -0.18 -3.40
N LYS A 180 -22.11 0.45 -3.93
CA LYS A 180 -23.44 -0.17 -4.03
C LYS A 180 -23.38 -1.43 -4.91
N GLU A 181 -22.75 -1.34 -6.07
CA GLU A 181 -22.65 -2.47 -6.98
C GLU A 181 -21.78 -3.60 -6.40
N ALA A 182 -20.68 -3.26 -5.73
CA ALA A 182 -19.83 -4.22 -5.03
C ALA A 182 -20.62 -5.01 -3.97
N ASN A 183 -21.47 -4.32 -3.20
CA ASN A 183 -22.36 -4.95 -2.21
C ASN A 183 -23.42 -5.87 -2.86
N GLU A 184 -24.02 -5.44 -3.98
CA GLU A 184 -25.02 -6.23 -4.71
C GLU A 184 -24.42 -7.50 -5.31
N LYS A 185 -23.20 -7.40 -5.87
CA LYS A 185 -22.51 -8.51 -6.55
C LYS A 185 -21.62 -9.35 -5.62
N LYS A 186 -21.35 -8.86 -4.41
CA LYS A 186 -20.36 -9.40 -3.47
C LYS A 186 -18.96 -9.49 -4.07
N ASP A 187 -18.62 -8.52 -4.91
CA ASP A 187 -17.31 -8.35 -5.52
C ASP A 187 -16.76 -7.00 -5.08
N TYR A 188 -15.86 -7.03 -4.11
CA TYR A 188 -15.47 -5.84 -3.35
C TYR A 188 -14.23 -5.15 -3.90
N ASN A 189 -13.58 -5.71 -4.93
CA ASN A 189 -12.39 -5.13 -5.54
C ASN A 189 -12.69 -3.73 -6.11
N ASP A 190 -13.82 -3.56 -6.80
CA ASP A 190 -14.25 -2.27 -7.35
C ASP A 190 -14.74 -1.27 -6.30
N CYS A 191 -14.84 -1.67 -5.02
CA CYS A 191 -15.04 -0.71 -3.93
C CYS A 191 -13.73 -0.20 -3.31
N SER A 192 -12.57 -0.64 -3.81
CA SER A 192 -11.26 -0.24 -3.30
C SER A 192 -11.08 1.27 -3.29
N TYR A 193 -10.53 1.79 -2.20
CA TYR A 193 -9.93 3.12 -2.23
C TYR A 193 -8.77 3.16 -3.23
N VAL A 194 -8.89 4.02 -4.23
CA VAL A 194 -7.77 4.44 -5.08
C VAL A 194 -7.43 5.86 -4.74
N ILE A 195 -6.19 6.07 -4.29
CA ILE A 195 -5.73 7.35 -3.73
C ILE A 195 -4.60 7.90 -4.59
N LEU A 196 -4.77 9.13 -5.07
CA LEU A 196 -3.68 9.92 -5.63
C LEU A 196 -3.06 10.76 -4.51
N TYR A 197 -1.81 10.45 -4.16
CA TYR A 197 -0.99 11.28 -3.31
C TYR A 197 -0.23 12.31 -4.15
N ARG A 198 -0.56 13.58 -3.95
CA ARG A 198 0.20 14.73 -4.44
C ARG A 198 1.02 15.31 -3.31
N THR A 199 2.32 15.10 -3.40
CA THR A 199 3.27 15.70 -2.47
C THR A 199 3.37 17.21 -2.69
N GLY A 200 3.88 17.97 -1.71
CA GLY A 200 3.90 19.44 -1.75
C GLY A 200 4.74 20.05 -2.90
N ASN A 201 5.59 19.25 -3.54
CA ASN A 201 6.41 19.57 -4.72
C ASN A 201 5.81 18.99 -6.02
N GLY A 202 4.59 18.45 -5.98
CA GLY A 202 3.85 18.01 -7.15
C GLY A 202 4.11 16.58 -7.65
N LYS A 203 4.88 15.75 -6.92
CA LYS A 203 5.03 14.33 -7.30
C LYS A 203 3.73 13.58 -7.13
N LYS A 204 3.45 12.68 -8.08
CA LYS A 204 2.21 11.91 -8.17
C LYS A 204 2.47 10.45 -7.83
N ILE A 205 1.87 9.98 -6.75
CA ILE A 205 1.91 8.58 -6.33
C ILE A 205 0.49 8.05 -6.28
N VAL A 206 0.22 6.91 -6.93
CA VAL A 206 -1.10 6.27 -6.92
C VAL A 206 -1.05 4.99 -6.10
N PHE A 207 -1.97 4.85 -5.15
CA PHE A 207 -2.22 3.62 -4.41
C PHE A 207 -3.46 2.94 -4.99
N GLY A 208 -3.29 1.76 -5.60
CA GLY A 208 -4.34 1.11 -6.38
C GLY A 208 -5.35 0.27 -5.60
N GLY A 209 -5.09 -0.10 -4.34
CA GLY A 209 -5.87 -1.14 -3.63
C GLY A 209 -5.98 -2.40 -4.50
N ASP A 210 -7.13 -3.10 -4.47
CA ASP A 210 -7.41 -4.21 -5.39
C ASP A 210 -8.35 -3.83 -6.52
N SER A 211 -8.40 -2.53 -6.86
CA SER A 211 -9.30 -1.96 -7.86
C SER A 211 -9.29 -2.72 -9.20
N ASP A 212 -10.48 -2.90 -9.77
CA ASP A 212 -10.69 -3.58 -11.06
C ASP A 212 -11.26 -2.61 -12.11
N ASN A 213 -11.77 -3.16 -13.21
CA ASN A 213 -12.04 -2.43 -14.45
C ASN A 213 -12.95 -1.22 -14.29
N LYS A 214 -14.02 -1.30 -13.49
CA LYS A 214 -14.96 -0.18 -13.37
C LYS A 214 -14.36 0.98 -12.59
N THR A 215 -13.55 0.66 -11.60
CA THR A 215 -12.78 1.66 -10.87
C THR A 215 -11.84 2.41 -11.80
N TRP A 216 -11.09 1.69 -12.65
CA TRP A 216 -10.19 2.32 -13.61
C TRP A 216 -10.93 3.05 -14.73
N GLU A 217 -12.07 2.54 -15.21
CA GLU A 217 -12.93 3.27 -16.15
C GLU A 217 -13.38 4.62 -15.57
N HIS A 218 -13.89 4.62 -14.33
CA HIS A 218 -14.27 5.84 -13.62
C HIS A 218 -13.09 6.82 -13.51
N ILE A 219 -11.92 6.32 -13.11
CA ILE A 219 -10.72 7.15 -12.94
C ILE A 219 -10.25 7.75 -14.26
N LEU A 220 -10.20 6.96 -15.33
CA LEU A 220 -9.77 7.43 -16.65
C LEU A 220 -10.79 8.38 -17.29
N ASN A 221 -12.07 8.28 -16.95
CA ASN A 221 -13.10 9.20 -17.43
C ASN A 221 -13.10 10.53 -16.63
N THR A 222 -12.83 10.48 -15.33
CA THR A 222 -13.01 11.62 -14.43
C THR A 222 -11.71 12.36 -14.10
N TYR A 223 -10.60 11.64 -13.96
CA TYR A 223 -9.34 12.13 -13.40
C TYR A 223 -8.14 11.91 -14.33
N LYS A 224 -8.38 11.71 -15.63
CA LYS A 224 -7.33 11.40 -16.62
C LYS A 224 -6.11 12.31 -16.51
N ASP A 225 -6.34 13.61 -16.46
CA ASP A 225 -5.27 14.62 -16.39
C ASP A 225 -4.52 14.54 -15.05
N ASP A 226 -5.24 14.25 -13.96
CA ASP A 226 -4.65 14.11 -12.64
C ASP A 226 -3.69 12.92 -12.57
N VAL A 227 -4.05 11.79 -13.20
CA VAL A 227 -3.30 10.52 -13.19
C VAL A 227 -2.42 10.31 -14.42
N THR A 228 -2.31 11.28 -15.33
CA THR A 228 -1.36 11.17 -16.46
C THR A 228 0.08 11.34 -15.96
N ASP A 229 0.97 10.46 -16.43
CA ASP A 229 2.41 10.46 -16.15
C ASP A 229 2.74 10.53 -14.65
N VAL A 230 2.38 9.47 -13.91
CA VAL A 230 2.64 9.36 -12.47
C VAL A 230 4.08 8.97 -12.19
N ASP A 231 4.61 9.38 -11.03
CA ASP A 231 5.96 8.99 -10.64
C ASP A 231 5.99 7.56 -10.09
N ILE A 232 5.06 7.23 -9.18
CA ILE A 232 4.97 5.90 -8.57
C ILE A 232 3.55 5.36 -8.67
N LEU A 233 3.43 4.09 -9.03
CA LEU A 233 2.21 3.31 -8.86
C LEU A 233 2.46 2.17 -7.87
N ILE A 234 1.67 2.08 -6.81
CA ILE A 234 1.52 0.83 -6.06
C ILE A 234 0.46 0.03 -6.80
N ALA A 235 0.89 -1.08 -7.41
CA ALA A 235 0.10 -1.80 -8.38
C ALA A 235 -1.24 -2.26 -7.79
N PRO A 236 -2.35 -2.15 -8.53
CA PRO A 236 -3.61 -2.70 -8.07
C PRO A 236 -3.50 -4.22 -7.91
N HIS A 237 -4.15 -4.75 -6.87
CA HIS A 237 -4.34 -6.17 -6.62
C HIS A 237 -3.01 -6.92 -6.57
N HIS A 238 -2.05 -6.37 -5.83
CA HIS A 238 -0.70 -6.93 -5.68
C HIS A 238 0.07 -7.08 -7.01
N GLY A 239 -0.41 -6.47 -8.11
CA GLY A 239 0.09 -6.68 -9.47
C GLY A 239 -0.35 -8.02 -10.10
N ARG A 240 -1.42 -8.63 -9.58
CA ARG A 240 -1.96 -9.90 -10.09
C ARG A 240 -2.69 -9.74 -11.41
N ASP A 241 -2.63 -10.79 -12.22
CA ASP A 241 -3.52 -10.99 -13.36
C ASP A 241 -4.90 -11.45 -12.88
N SER A 242 -5.89 -10.57 -13.00
CA SER A 242 -7.30 -10.85 -12.75
C SER A 242 -8.13 -10.89 -14.04
N GLY A 243 -7.49 -10.90 -15.21
CA GLY A 243 -8.20 -10.72 -16.49
C GLY A 243 -8.70 -9.28 -16.70
N ARG A 244 -8.22 -8.32 -15.91
CA ARG A 244 -8.54 -6.89 -16.06
C ARG A 244 -7.92 -6.28 -17.32
N SER A 245 -8.48 -5.14 -17.72
CA SER A 245 -7.84 -4.21 -18.64
C SER A 245 -6.67 -3.51 -17.96
N TYR A 246 -5.56 -3.39 -18.69
CA TYR A 246 -4.37 -2.65 -18.28
C TYR A 246 -4.18 -1.35 -19.07
N GLU A 247 -5.22 -0.90 -19.79
CA GLU A 247 -5.17 0.34 -20.59
C GLU A 247 -4.92 1.59 -19.73
N PHE A 248 -5.23 1.53 -18.42
CA PHE A 248 -4.87 2.60 -17.50
C PHE A 248 -3.35 2.86 -17.47
N LEU A 249 -2.51 1.85 -17.73
CA LEU A 249 -1.05 2.02 -17.82
C LEU A 249 -0.63 2.89 -19.01
N ASP A 250 -1.44 2.95 -20.07
CA ASP A 250 -1.18 3.80 -21.25
C ASP A 250 -1.42 5.29 -20.95
N VAL A 251 -2.15 5.59 -19.88
CA VAL A 251 -2.36 6.95 -19.35
C VAL A 251 -1.39 7.23 -18.20
N LEU A 252 -1.29 6.31 -17.23
CA LEU A 252 -0.50 6.52 -16.02
C LEU A 252 1.01 6.58 -16.30
N LYS A 253 1.52 5.72 -17.19
CA LYS A 253 2.96 5.63 -17.54
C LYS A 253 3.90 5.79 -16.33
N PRO A 254 3.72 4.98 -15.26
CA PRO A 254 4.47 5.15 -14.03
C PRO A 254 5.98 5.05 -14.26
N LYS A 255 6.74 6.03 -13.74
CA LYS A 255 8.21 5.95 -13.74
C LYS A 255 8.75 4.79 -12.92
N MET A 256 7.99 4.32 -11.92
CA MET A 256 8.25 3.10 -11.19
C MET A 256 6.95 2.49 -10.67
N THR A 257 6.82 1.16 -10.70
CA THR A 257 5.71 0.45 -10.07
C THR A 257 6.19 -0.49 -8.97
N TYR A 258 5.51 -0.52 -7.83
CA TYR A 258 5.76 -1.49 -6.77
C TYR A 258 4.70 -2.59 -6.79
N PHE A 259 5.17 -3.84 -6.71
CA PHE A 259 4.33 -5.04 -6.68
C PHE A 259 4.40 -5.69 -5.31
N GLY A 260 3.22 -5.95 -4.73
CA GLY A 260 3.07 -6.76 -3.52
C GLY A 260 3.37 -8.24 -3.77
N ASN A 261 3.06 -9.06 -2.78
CA ASN A 261 3.29 -10.50 -2.89
C ASN A 261 2.05 -11.23 -3.41
N ALA A 262 2.20 -11.97 -4.50
CA ALA A 262 1.20 -12.90 -5.01
C ALA A 262 1.84 -14.22 -5.47
N LYS A 263 1.01 -15.22 -5.77
CA LYS A 263 1.48 -16.43 -6.46
C LYS A 263 2.00 -16.04 -7.85
N CYS A 264 3.15 -16.58 -8.24
CA CYS A 264 3.86 -16.14 -9.45
C CYS A 264 3.10 -16.43 -10.75
N GLU A 265 2.31 -17.50 -10.79
CA GLU A 265 1.44 -17.85 -11.91
C GLU A 265 0.27 -16.87 -12.12
N HIS A 266 0.05 -15.99 -11.15
CA HIS A 266 -0.99 -14.98 -11.20
C HIS A 266 -0.40 -13.57 -11.32
N LEU A 267 0.85 -13.37 -11.74
CA LEU A 267 1.42 -12.02 -11.86
C LEU A 267 1.32 -11.49 -13.29
N ALA A 268 0.81 -10.27 -13.44
CA ALA A 268 0.56 -9.62 -14.73
C ALA A 268 1.79 -8.89 -15.28
N TYR A 269 2.98 -9.50 -15.17
CA TYR A 269 4.24 -8.84 -15.55
C TYR A 269 4.26 -8.38 -17.00
N ASP A 270 3.60 -9.11 -17.90
CA ASP A 270 3.54 -8.82 -19.32
C ASP A 270 2.87 -7.47 -19.62
N ALA A 271 1.85 -7.08 -18.83
CA ALA A 271 1.20 -5.79 -18.99
C ALA A 271 2.16 -4.60 -18.83
N TRP A 272 3.13 -4.73 -17.91
CA TRP A 272 4.20 -3.75 -17.70
C TRP A 272 5.37 -3.94 -18.69
N ASN A 273 5.83 -5.18 -18.88
CA ASN A 273 6.97 -5.48 -19.75
C ASN A 273 6.73 -5.02 -21.18
N ASN A 274 5.54 -5.30 -21.72
CA ASN A 274 5.18 -4.93 -23.09
C ASN A 274 5.12 -3.41 -23.31
N ARG A 275 4.98 -2.63 -22.24
CA ARG A 275 4.97 -1.16 -22.25
C ARG A 275 6.33 -0.53 -21.88
N GLY A 276 7.33 -1.35 -21.55
CA GLY A 276 8.61 -0.85 -21.04
C GLY A 276 8.52 -0.16 -19.68
N LEU A 277 7.48 -0.45 -18.89
CA LEU A 277 7.27 0.18 -17.58
C LEU A 277 8.07 -0.56 -16.50
N PRO A 278 8.95 0.13 -15.76
CA PRO A 278 9.78 -0.50 -14.74
C PRO A 278 8.95 -0.88 -13.51
N LYS A 279 9.36 -1.98 -12.85
CA LYS A 279 8.73 -2.48 -11.63
C LYS A 279 9.75 -3.09 -10.67
N ILE A 280 9.48 -2.97 -9.38
CA ILE A 280 10.20 -3.62 -8.29
C ILE A 280 9.16 -4.38 -7.45
N THR A 281 9.47 -5.61 -7.05
CA THR A 281 8.55 -6.43 -6.25
C THR A 281 9.05 -6.59 -4.82
N ASN A 282 8.15 -6.75 -3.85
CA ASN A 282 8.55 -7.11 -2.49
C ASN A 282 9.31 -8.44 -2.45
N ASN A 283 8.96 -9.38 -3.31
CA ASN A 283 9.65 -10.67 -3.43
C ASN A 283 11.12 -10.54 -3.90
N GLN A 284 11.49 -9.41 -4.51
CA GLN A 284 12.88 -9.06 -4.87
C GLN A 284 13.53 -8.20 -3.78
N ALA A 285 12.89 -7.08 -3.45
CA ALA A 285 13.48 -5.99 -2.68
C ALA A 285 13.27 -6.07 -1.17
N ASP A 286 12.47 -7.03 -0.69
CA ASP A 286 11.89 -6.99 0.66
C ASP A 286 11.04 -5.71 0.80
N CYS A 287 11.21 -4.87 1.82
CA CYS A 287 10.48 -3.59 1.88
C CYS A 287 11.07 -2.58 0.90
N ILE A 288 10.20 -1.85 0.21
CA ILE A 288 10.57 -0.76 -0.71
C ILE A 288 10.28 0.57 -0.03
N ILE A 289 11.25 1.47 -0.03
CA ILE A 289 11.16 2.76 0.64
C ILE A 289 11.34 3.87 -0.39
N THR A 290 10.47 4.87 -0.31
CA THR A 290 10.48 6.05 -1.16
C THR A 290 10.66 7.26 -0.28
N ASP A 291 11.76 7.98 -0.49
CA ASP A 291 12.06 9.26 0.16
C ASP A 291 11.94 10.38 -0.86
N ILE A 292 11.11 11.39 -0.55
CA ILE A 292 10.77 12.45 -1.49
C ILE A 292 11.37 13.77 -0.98
N VAL A 293 12.37 14.24 -1.71
CA VAL A 293 13.21 15.39 -1.35
C VAL A 293 13.29 16.36 -2.52
N GLY A 294 12.65 17.52 -2.40
CA GLY A 294 12.54 18.46 -3.54
C GLY A 294 11.99 17.74 -4.76
N ASP A 295 12.51 17.98 -5.96
CA ASP A 295 11.99 17.34 -7.16
C ASP A 295 12.52 15.91 -7.39
N THR A 296 13.13 15.29 -6.39
CA THR A 296 13.73 13.96 -6.50
C THR A 296 13.00 12.94 -5.64
N ILE A 297 12.77 11.77 -6.22
CA ILE A 297 12.29 10.60 -5.48
C ILE A 297 13.46 9.61 -5.39
N ASN A 298 13.93 9.35 -4.18
CA ASN A 298 14.95 8.34 -3.91
C ASN A 298 14.28 7.04 -3.50
N ILE A 299 14.68 5.93 -4.11
CA ILE A 299 14.12 4.60 -3.86
C ILE A 299 15.17 3.74 -3.18
N TYR A 300 14.77 3.01 -2.14
CA TYR A 300 15.62 2.10 -1.38
C TYR A 300 14.95 0.72 -1.22
N ALA A 301 15.77 -0.30 -0.97
CA ALA A 301 15.33 -1.65 -0.61
C ALA A 301 15.93 -2.08 0.72
N THR A 302 15.19 -2.81 1.54
CA THR A 302 15.76 -3.39 2.78
C THR A 302 16.60 -4.64 2.51
N TYR A 303 16.53 -5.23 1.32
CA TYR A 303 17.36 -6.37 0.95
C TYR A 303 18.63 -5.98 0.20
N GLU A 304 19.77 -6.08 0.89
CA GLU A 304 21.11 -5.74 0.40
C GLU A 304 21.49 -6.45 -0.91
N THR A 305 21.26 -7.76 -0.99
CA THR A 305 21.64 -8.57 -2.16
C THR A 305 20.92 -8.11 -3.42
N PHE A 306 19.64 -7.76 -3.30
CA PHE A 306 18.90 -7.16 -4.41
C PHE A 306 19.45 -5.77 -4.76
N ALA A 307 19.68 -4.92 -3.76
CA ALA A 307 20.18 -3.57 -3.99
C ALA A 307 21.55 -3.54 -4.69
N LYS A 308 22.49 -4.40 -4.27
CA LYS A 308 23.81 -4.54 -4.92
C LYS A 308 23.70 -5.09 -6.34
N GLY A 309 22.73 -5.97 -6.60
CA GLY A 309 22.45 -6.47 -7.95
C GLY A 309 21.78 -5.41 -8.84
N TYR A 310 21.02 -4.49 -8.24
CA TYR A 310 20.29 -3.43 -8.93
C TYR A 310 21.18 -2.22 -9.25
N ASN A 311 22.03 -1.81 -8.31
CA ASN A 311 22.91 -0.65 -8.42
C ASN A 311 24.29 -0.98 -7.80
N GLU A 312 25.34 -1.01 -8.63
CA GLU A 312 26.71 -1.29 -8.19
C GLU A 312 27.29 -0.21 -7.26
N HIS A 313 26.69 0.99 -7.27
CA HIS A 313 27.02 2.11 -6.41
C HIS A 313 26.03 2.28 -5.25
N THR A 314 25.24 1.24 -4.93
CA THR A 314 24.35 1.26 -3.77
C THR A 314 25.13 1.57 -2.48
N TYR A 315 24.48 2.29 -1.57
CA TYR A 315 24.99 2.58 -0.24
C TYR A 315 23.90 2.36 0.80
N TYR A 316 24.32 2.03 2.03
CA TYR A 316 23.42 1.85 3.15
C TYR A 316 23.06 3.21 3.77
N ASP A 317 21.77 3.48 3.91
CA ASP A 317 21.23 4.61 4.64
C ASP A 317 20.78 4.16 6.04
N SER A 318 21.41 4.70 7.08
CA SER A 318 21.13 4.31 8.47
C SER A 318 19.79 4.83 8.99
N ASN A 319 19.21 5.88 8.40
CA ASN A 319 17.91 6.40 8.80
C ASN A 319 16.80 5.48 8.31
N PHE A 320 16.91 5.01 7.06
CA PHE A 320 15.96 4.07 6.49
C PHE A 320 16.27 2.61 6.82
N LYS A 321 17.50 2.33 7.31
CA LYS A 321 18.04 0.98 7.49
C LYS A 321 17.92 0.16 6.20
N ALA A 322 18.22 0.80 5.07
CA ALA A 322 17.97 0.29 3.73
C ALA A 322 19.06 0.73 2.75
N TRP A 323 19.07 0.13 1.57
CA TRP A 323 20.08 0.32 0.54
C TRP A 323 19.53 1.11 -0.64
N PHE A 324 20.24 2.15 -1.06
CA PHE A 324 19.82 3.00 -2.17
C PHE A 324 19.76 2.21 -3.48
N LEU A 325 18.67 2.36 -4.23
CA LEU A 325 18.49 1.76 -5.54
C LEU A 325 18.74 2.79 -6.64
N CYS A 326 17.92 3.84 -6.70
CA CYS A 326 17.95 4.85 -7.75
C CYS A 326 17.17 6.11 -7.34
N SER A 327 17.28 7.14 -8.18
CA SER A 327 16.48 8.36 -8.10
C SER A 327 15.70 8.56 -9.41
N ILE A 328 14.45 9.06 -9.32
CA ILE A 328 13.54 9.29 -10.47
C ILE A 328 12.86 10.67 -10.45
#